data_AF-A0A9J7D0G8-F1
#
_entry.id   AF-A0A9J7D0G8-F1
#
_cell.length_a   1.000
_cell.length_b   1.000
_cell.length_c   1.000
_cell.angle_alpha   90.00
_cell.angle_beta   90.00
_cell.angle_gamma   90.00
#
_symmetry.space_group_name_H-M   'P 1'
#
loop_
_entity.id
_entity.type
_entity.pdbx_description
1 polymer ?
#
loop_
_entity_poly.entity_id
_entity_poly.type
_entity_poly.pdbx_seq_one_letter_code
_entity_poly.pdbx_strand_id
1 'polypeptide(L)'
;MLRKVPLIVILGSTGTGKTKLSLELAERFGGEIISADSMQVYANLDIATAKATKEEQSRAKHHLLDVATPAEPFTVVDFRNKALPIIENLLSQSKCPIVVGGTNYYIESLLWDILVSPTAGEDVSSKSPSPQKVAAAANDASALKDNGSTSTSVAAAATNAETVALKSGNLQNTPFIDPAEYSILSSVLLHNHLKMIDPETANRIHPNNKRKIMR
;
A
#
# COMPACT_ATOMS: atom_id res chain seq x y z
N MET A 1 -5.65 24.63 16.44
CA MET A 1 -5.27 23.94 15.19
C MET A 1 -4.35 22.80 15.57
N LEU A 2 -4.79 21.54 15.47
CA LEU A 2 -3.90 20.39 15.56
C LEU A 2 -2.90 20.52 14.41
N ARG A 3 -1.67 20.99 14.70
CA ARG A 3 -0.59 20.89 13.72
C ARG A 3 -0.44 19.40 13.44
N LYS A 4 -0.81 18.97 12.23
CA LYS A 4 -0.44 17.66 11.72
C LYS A 4 1.07 17.55 11.91
N VAL A 5 1.43 16.72 12.87
CA VAL A 5 2.80 16.44 13.26
C VAL A 5 3.58 16.01 12.01
N PRO A 6 4.74 16.60 11.72
CA PRO A 6 5.56 16.15 10.60
C PRO A 6 6.13 14.76 10.91
N LEU A 7 5.69 13.77 10.12
CA LEU A 7 6.14 12.38 10.20
C LEU A 7 6.64 11.96 8.83
N ILE A 8 7.86 11.42 8.76
CA ILE A 8 8.39 10.82 7.53
C ILE A 8 8.13 9.31 7.61
N VAL A 9 7.54 8.76 6.55
CA VAL A 9 7.30 7.31 6.43
C VAL A 9 8.00 6.79 5.19
N ILE A 10 8.85 5.78 5.37
CA ILE A 10 9.56 5.07 4.29
C ILE A 10 9.04 3.64 4.25
N LEU A 11 8.12 3.41 3.32
CA LEU A 11 7.52 2.10 3.05
C LEU A 11 8.12 1.45 1.80
N GLY A 12 8.16 0.13 1.77
CA GLY A 12 8.61 -0.64 0.60
C GLY A 12 8.99 -2.08 0.94
N SER A 13 9.16 -2.92 -0.08
CA SER A 13 9.55 -4.32 0.09
C SER A 13 10.97 -4.46 0.65
N THR A 14 11.28 -5.64 1.20
CA THR A 14 12.63 -5.97 1.69
C THR A 14 13.66 -5.88 0.57
N GLY A 15 14.85 -5.34 0.86
CA GLY A 15 15.92 -5.19 -0.14
C GLY A 15 15.85 -3.96 -1.04
N THR A 16 14.85 -3.08 -0.89
CA THR A 16 14.71 -1.84 -1.70
C THR A 16 15.56 -0.66 -1.22
N GLY A 17 16.45 -0.85 -0.23
CA GLY A 17 17.34 0.20 0.25
C GLY A 17 16.73 1.17 1.27
N LYS A 18 15.61 0.82 1.91
CA LYS A 18 14.94 1.65 2.92
C LYS A 18 15.86 2.10 4.05
N THR A 19 16.65 1.18 4.61
CA THR A 19 17.60 1.45 5.70
C THR A 19 18.64 2.50 5.29
N LYS A 20 19.16 2.40 4.07
CA LYS A 20 20.12 3.40 3.57
C LYS A 20 19.49 4.79 3.48
N LEU A 21 18.28 4.88 2.90
CA LEU A 21 17.57 6.14 2.76
C LEU A 21 17.21 6.75 4.13
N SER A 22 16.80 5.93 5.09
CA SER A 22 16.46 6.42 6.43
C SER A 22 17.66 7.00 7.17
N LEU A 23 18.84 6.39 7.03
CA LEU A 23 20.07 6.90 7.63
C LEU A 23 20.47 8.25 7.03
N GLU A 24 20.44 8.37 5.70
CA GLU A 24 20.77 9.63 5.02
C GLU A 24 19.82 10.77 5.42
N LEU A 25 18.54 10.48 5.61
CA LEU A 25 17.56 11.45 6.11
C LEU A 25 17.77 11.79 7.59
N ALA A 26 18.07 10.80 8.43
CA ALA A 26 18.35 11.02 9.84
C ALA A 26 19.58 11.92 10.05
N GLU A 27 20.66 11.66 9.32
CA GLU A 27 21.89 12.47 9.36
C GLU A 27 21.67 13.90 8.88
N ARG A 28 20.90 14.09 7.79
CA ARG A 28 20.63 15.43 7.23
C ARG A 28 19.69 16.28 8.08
N PHE A 29 18.69 15.66 8.71
CA PHE A 29 17.63 16.37 9.40
C PHE A 29 17.68 16.24 10.93
N GLY A 30 18.72 15.60 11.48
CA GLY A 30 18.83 15.33 12.92
C GLY A 30 17.67 14.45 13.42
N GLY A 31 17.21 13.53 12.57
CA GLY A 31 16.07 12.67 12.84
C GLY A 31 16.46 11.40 13.60
N GLU A 32 15.46 10.73 14.15
CA GLU A 32 15.60 9.40 14.75
C GLU A 32 14.67 8.41 14.05
N ILE A 33 15.11 7.15 13.94
CA ILE A 33 14.46 6.12 13.14
C ILE A 33 13.59 5.25 14.03
N ILE A 34 12.36 4.97 13.62
CA ILE A 34 11.44 4.05 14.29
C ILE A 34 11.20 2.87 13.35
N SER A 35 11.64 1.67 13.75
CA SER A 35 11.43 0.47 12.93
C SER A 35 9.97 0.04 12.97
N ALA A 36 9.33 -0.05 11.81
CA ALA A 36 7.99 -0.57 11.57
C ALA A 36 8.06 -1.91 10.81
N ASP A 37 8.99 -2.77 11.21
CA ASP A 37 9.10 -4.15 10.72
C ASP A 37 8.74 -5.11 11.85
N SER A 38 7.72 -5.93 11.64
CA SER A 38 7.18 -6.86 12.64
C SER A 38 8.17 -7.94 13.08
N MET A 39 9.22 -8.21 12.31
CA MET A 39 10.24 -9.20 12.66
C MET A 39 11.45 -8.57 13.37
N GLN A 40 11.76 -7.30 13.10
CA GLN A 40 12.92 -6.62 13.69
C GLN A 40 12.72 -6.20 15.15
N VAL A 41 11.48 -6.26 15.66
CA VAL A 41 11.16 -6.00 17.07
C VAL A 41 11.75 -7.05 18.02
N TYR A 42 12.07 -8.25 17.53
CA TYR A 42 12.50 -9.38 18.36
C TYR A 42 14.01 -9.42 18.58
N ALA A 43 14.42 -9.52 19.84
CA ALA A 43 15.82 -9.61 20.24
C ALA A 43 16.52 -10.88 19.71
N ASN A 44 17.82 -10.77 19.42
CA ASN A 44 18.72 -11.86 19.03
C ASN A 44 18.42 -12.54 17.68
N LEU A 45 17.62 -11.90 16.81
CA LEU A 45 17.27 -12.41 15.47
C LEU A 45 17.86 -11.57 14.32
N ASP A 46 19.03 -10.98 14.52
CA ASP A 46 19.56 -9.90 13.68
C ASP A 46 19.78 -10.32 12.21
N ILE A 47 20.40 -11.48 11.99
CA ILE A 47 20.71 -12.00 10.66
C ILE A 47 19.42 -12.40 9.93
N ALA A 48 18.54 -13.14 10.61
CA ALA A 48 17.32 -13.67 10.01
C ALA A 48 16.32 -12.57 9.62
N THR A 49 16.37 -11.42 10.30
CA THR A 49 15.42 -10.31 10.12
C THR A 49 16.04 -9.11 9.40
N ALA A 50 17.26 -9.28 8.89
CA ALA A 50 18.02 -8.25 8.17
C ALA A 50 18.02 -6.91 8.92
N LYS A 51 18.26 -6.94 10.24
CA LYS A 51 18.37 -5.72 11.04
C LYS A 51 19.54 -4.88 10.58
N ALA A 52 19.41 -3.57 10.75
CA ALA A 52 20.51 -2.65 10.56
C ALA A 52 21.71 -3.10 11.40
N THR A 53 22.92 -3.06 10.82
CA THR A 53 24.12 -3.48 11.54
C THR A 53 24.45 -2.51 12.68
N LYS A 54 25.35 -2.88 13.60
CA LYS A 54 25.74 -1.98 14.69
C LYS A 54 26.37 -0.69 14.17
N GLU A 55 27.11 -0.78 13.07
CA GLU A 55 27.71 0.36 12.37
C GLU A 55 26.61 1.28 11.81
N GLU A 56 25.57 0.72 11.18
CA GLU A 56 24.43 1.49 10.70
C GLU A 56 23.62 2.12 11.85
N GLN A 57 23.38 1.38 12.93
CA GLN A 57 22.68 1.88 14.12
C GLN A 57 23.47 2.96 14.87
N SER A 58 24.81 3.00 14.73
CA SER A 58 25.62 4.06 15.33
C SER A 58 25.48 5.42 14.63
N ARG A 59 25.04 5.41 13.36
CA ARG A 59 24.87 6.62 12.54
C ARG A 59 23.59 7.39 12.89
N ALA A 60 22.55 6.69 13.31
CA ALA A 60 21.30 7.29 13.76
C ALA A 60 20.64 6.41 14.81
N LYS A 61 20.01 7.02 15.82
CA LYS A 61 19.30 6.26 16.84
C LYS A 61 18.10 5.54 16.25
N HIS A 62 18.02 4.23 16.50
CA HIS A 62 16.89 3.39 16.11
C HIS A 62 16.04 3.05 17.34
N HIS A 63 14.73 3.12 17.16
CA HIS A 63 13.71 2.74 18.13
C HIS A 63 12.97 1.50 17.65
N LEU A 64 12.39 0.78 18.60
CA LEU A 64 11.59 -0.43 18.35
C LEU A 64 12.34 -1.58 17.66
N LEU A 65 13.67 -1.58 17.78
CA LEU A 65 14.50 -2.77 17.56
C LEU A 65 14.71 -3.47 18.90
N ASP A 66 14.70 -4.80 18.91
CA ASP A 66 14.99 -5.62 20.10
C ASP A 66 14.12 -5.32 21.34
N VAL A 67 12.87 -4.90 21.13
CA VAL A 67 11.93 -4.51 22.19
C VAL A 67 11.05 -5.66 22.71
N ALA A 68 11.11 -6.83 22.08
CA ALA A 68 10.35 -8.01 22.44
C ALA A 68 11.24 -9.26 22.45
N THR A 69 10.87 -10.24 23.27
CA THR A 69 11.49 -11.56 23.22
C THR A 69 10.76 -12.43 22.18
N PRO A 70 11.45 -13.34 21.44
CA PRO A 70 10.79 -14.22 20.47
C PRO A 70 9.69 -15.13 21.04
N ALA A 71 9.65 -15.30 22.37
CA ALA A 71 8.65 -16.10 23.07
C ALA A 71 7.32 -15.35 23.30
N GLU A 72 7.33 -14.02 23.19
CA GLU A 72 6.17 -13.17 23.46
C GLU A 72 5.56 -12.65 22.16
N PRO A 73 4.23 -12.68 22.02
CA PRO A 73 3.60 -12.08 20.84
C PRO A 73 3.77 -10.56 20.86
N PHE A 74 4.10 -9.99 19.71
CA PHE A 74 4.12 -8.55 19.52
C PHE A 74 3.08 -8.13 18.48
N THR A 75 2.05 -7.41 18.92
CA THR A 75 0.90 -7.05 18.09
C THR A 75 1.00 -5.64 17.51
N VAL A 76 0.11 -5.32 16.57
CA VAL A 76 -0.05 -3.95 16.05
C VAL A 76 -0.40 -2.93 17.15
N VAL A 77 -1.10 -3.37 18.19
CA VAL A 77 -1.51 -2.53 19.31
C VAL A 77 -0.29 -2.21 20.18
N ASP A 78 0.56 -3.22 20.43
CA ASP A 78 1.82 -3.04 21.14
C ASP A 78 2.76 -2.10 20.39
N PHE A 79 2.86 -2.27 19.07
CA PHE A 79 3.61 -1.36 18.20
C PHE A 79 3.11 0.08 18.35
N ARG A 80 1.82 0.33 18.14
CA ARG A 80 1.21 1.67 18.20
C ARG A 80 1.45 2.32 19.57
N ASN A 81 1.16 1.58 20.65
CA ASN A 81 1.28 2.08 22.01
C ASN A 81 2.73 2.40 22.41
N LYS A 82 3.72 1.71 21.82
CA LYS A 82 5.14 2.01 22.02
C LYS A 82 5.65 3.12 21.08
N ALA A 83 5.16 3.17 19.84
CA ALA A 83 5.62 4.12 18.82
C ALA A 83 5.10 5.54 19.04
N LEU A 84 3.82 5.73 19.41
CA LEU A 84 3.23 7.06 19.59
C LEU A 84 3.96 7.91 20.64
N PRO A 85 4.26 7.40 21.86
CA PRO A 85 5.01 8.17 22.85
C PRO A 85 6.42 8.55 22.38
N ILE A 86 7.07 7.69 21.58
CA ILE A 86 8.39 7.97 21.01
C ILE A 86 8.29 9.12 20.00
N ILE A 87 7.31 9.06 19.10
CA ILE A 87 7.04 10.12 18.12
C ILE A 87 6.80 11.46 18.84
N GLU A 88 5.91 11.48 19.84
CA GLU A 88 5.61 12.68 20.64
C GLU A 88 6.86 13.24 21.33
N ASN A 89 7.67 12.38 21.94
CA ASN A 89 8.91 12.80 22.59
C ASN A 89 9.90 13.42 21.59
N LEU A 90 10.12 12.77 20.44
CA LEU A 90 11.02 13.30 19.40
C LEU A 90 10.59 14.69 18.94
N LEU A 91 9.29 14.89 18.72
CA LEU A 91 8.76 16.17 18.28
C LEU A 91 8.87 17.26 19.34
N SER A 92 8.66 16.90 20.61
CA SER A 92 8.89 17.83 21.72
C SER A 92 10.35 18.27 21.82
N GLN A 93 11.27 17.41 21.37
CA GLN A 93 12.71 17.70 21.25
C GLN A 93 13.08 18.37 19.91
N SER A 94 12.10 18.72 19.07
CA SER A 94 12.31 19.26 17.71
C SER A 94 13.13 18.34 16.80
N LYS A 95 13.08 17.03 17.03
CA LYS A 95 13.70 16.00 16.17
C LYS A 95 12.67 15.44 15.20
N CYS A 96 13.12 15.09 14.00
CA CYS A 96 12.26 14.50 12.98
C CYS A 96 12.05 13.00 13.22
N PRO A 97 10.82 12.52 13.47
CA PRO A 97 10.54 11.08 13.52
C PRO A 97 10.50 10.48 12.11
N ILE A 98 11.28 9.42 11.88
CA ILE A 98 11.37 8.71 10.60
C ILE A 98 10.93 7.26 10.81
N VAL A 99 9.73 6.90 10.36
CA VAL A 99 9.21 5.54 10.45
C VAL A 99 9.64 4.77 9.21
N VAL A 100 10.26 3.61 9.39
CA VAL A 100 10.86 2.81 8.30
C VAL A 100 10.44 1.36 8.44
N GLY A 101 9.89 0.77 7.40
CA GLY A 101 9.48 -0.63 7.50
C GLY A 101 8.77 -1.18 6.27
N GLY A 102 8.40 -2.45 6.37
CA GLY A 102 7.59 -3.16 5.38
C GLY A 102 6.22 -3.61 5.91
N THR A 103 5.98 -3.51 7.22
CA THR A 103 4.72 -3.94 7.82
C THR A 103 3.68 -2.84 7.69
N ASN A 104 2.94 -2.83 6.56
CA ASN A 104 1.94 -1.81 6.27
C ASN A 104 0.95 -1.63 7.42
N TYR A 105 0.51 -2.71 8.05
CA TYR A 105 -0.44 -2.65 9.15
C TYR A 105 0.07 -1.86 10.38
N TYR A 106 1.38 -1.87 10.63
CA TYR A 106 2.00 -1.05 11.69
C TYR A 106 2.00 0.43 11.31
N ILE A 107 2.35 0.73 10.06
CA ILE A 107 2.33 2.11 9.56
C ILE A 107 0.90 2.65 9.56
N GLU A 108 -0.05 1.84 9.12
CA GLU A 108 -1.45 2.21 9.04
C GLU A 108 -2.03 2.54 10.43
N SER A 109 -1.67 1.77 11.47
CA SER A 109 -2.14 2.04 12.85
C SER A 109 -1.60 3.35 13.44
N LEU A 110 -0.54 3.94 12.87
CA LEU A 110 -0.04 5.27 13.22
C LEU A 110 -0.73 6.40 12.46
N LEU A 111 -1.13 6.14 11.21
CA LEU A 111 -1.68 7.15 10.30
C LEU A 111 -3.20 7.30 10.43
N TRP A 112 -3.90 6.22 10.79
CA TRP A 112 -5.36 6.17 10.83
C TRP A 112 -5.88 5.63 12.16
N ASP A 113 -6.75 6.40 12.81
CA ASP A 113 -7.41 6.01 14.07
C ASP A 113 -8.40 4.86 13.93
N ILE A 114 -8.78 4.52 12.70
CA ILE A 114 -9.86 3.57 12.38
C ILE A 114 -9.47 2.11 12.66
N LEU A 115 -8.18 1.78 12.61
CA LEU A 115 -7.74 0.38 12.68
C LEU A 115 -7.57 -0.14 14.10
N VAL A 116 -7.42 0.75 15.08
CA VAL A 116 -7.15 0.39 16.49
C VAL A 116 -8.01 1.28 17.39
N SER A 117 -9.33 1.19 17.23
CA SER A 117 -10.26 1.67 18.25
C SER A 117 -10.22 0.70 19.42
N PRO A 118 -9.99 1.16 20.67
CA PRO A 118 -10.23 0.31 21.83
C PRO A 118 -11.75 0.11 21.90
N THR A 119 -12.24 -1.03 21.42
CA THR A 119 -13.57 -1.50 21.82
C THR A 119 -13.50 -1.69 23.33
N ALA A 120 -14.05 -0.73 24.05
CA ALA A 120 -14.31 -0.86 25.47
C ALA A 120 -15.28 -2.05 25.65
N GLY A 121 -14.72 -3.19 26.06
CA GLY A 121 -15.43 -4.33 26.62
C GLY A 121 -16.52 -4.95 25.76
N GLU A 122 -16.16 -5.86 24.86
CA GLU A 122 -17.01 -7.03 24.58
C GLU A 122 -16.13 -8.28 24.48
N ASP A 123 -16.43 -9.26 25.33
CA ASP A 123 -15.88 -10.60 25.32
C ASP A 123 -16.10 -11.27 23.95
N VAL A 124 -15.07 -11.29 23.10
CA VAL A 124 -15.05 -12.17 21.92
C VAL A 124 -14.26 -13.43 22.26
N SER A 125 -14.86 -14.21 23.16
CA SER A 125 -14.59 -15.64 23.26
C SER A 125 -14.96 -16.31 21.93
N SER A 126 -13.99 -16.98 21.31
CA SER A 126 -14.17 -18.02 20.29
C SER A 126 -14.89 -17.63 18.99
N LYS A 127 -14.11 -17.33 17.94
CA LYS A 127 -14.34 -17.85 16.57
C LYS A 127 -13.18 -17.45 15.66
N SER A 128 -12.15 -18.29 15.67
CA SER A 128 -11.25 -18.44 14.53
C SER A 128 -12.08 -18.86 13.30
N PRO A 129 -12.02 -18.17 12.14
CA PRO A 129 -12.58 -18.71 10.92
C PRO A 129 -11.64 -19.81 10.42
N SER A 130 -12.08 -21.05 10.56
CA SER A 130 -11.47 -22.21 9.92
C SER A 130 -11.59 -22.10 8.39
N PRO A 131 -10.58 -22.51 7.61
CA PRO A 131 -10.68 -22.54 6.15
C PRO A 131 -11.74 -23.57 5.74
N GLN A 132 -12.82 -23.12 5.12
CA GLN A 132 -13.82 -24.01 4.52
C GLN A 132 -13.19 -24.75 3.33
N LYS A 133 -13.19 -26.08 3.46
CA LYS A 133 -13.02 -27.04 2.36
C LYS A 133 -14.01 -26.71 1.24
N VAL A 134 -13.50 -26.41 0.06
CA VAL A 134 -14.27 -26.53 -1.19
C VAL A 134 -13.88 -27.88 -1.81
N ALA A 135 -14.78 -28.85 -1.70
CA ALA A 135 -14.71 -30.09 -2.44
C ALA A 135 -15.21 -29.82 -3.87
N ALA A 136 -14.46 -30.27 -4.87
CA ALA A 136 -14.98 -30.46 -6.22
C ALA A 136 -14.32 -31.70 -6.83
N ALA A 137 -15.17 -32.66 -7.17
CA ALA A 137 -14.82 -33.93 -7.79
C ALA A 137 -14.47 -33.75 -9.28
N ALA A 138 -13.56 -34.63 -9.72
CA ALA A 138 -13.33 -35.20 -11.05
C ALA A 138 -13.95 -34.53 -12.30
N ASN A 139 -13.10 -34.35 -13.31
CA ASN A 139 -13.29 -35.01 -14.61
C ASN A 139 -11.96 -35.09 -15.40
N ASP A 140 -11.70 -36.29 -15.90
CA ASP A 140 -10.72 -36.62 -16.93
C ASP A 140 -11.02 -35.88 -18.26
N ALA A 141 -9.98 -35.45 -18.97
CA ALA A 141 -9.85 -35.67 -20.42
C ALA A 141 -8.49 -35.19 -20.93
N SER A 142 -7.80 -36.13 -21.56
CA SER A 142 -6.61 -36.00 -22.39
C SER A 142 -6.86 -35.23 -23.69
N ALA A 143 -5.85 -34.49 -24.18
CA ALA A 143 -5.34 -34.54 -25.57
C ALA A 143 -4.42 -33.36 -25.90
N LEU A 144 -3.15 -33.65 -26.17
CA LEU A 144 -2.30 -32.85 -27.06
C LEU A 144 -2.60 -33.24 -28.52
N LYS A 145 -2.60 -32.27 -29.46
CA LYS A 145 -1.79 -32.23 -30.70
C LYS A 145 -2.19 -31.11 -31.67
N ASP A 146 -1.19 -30.28 -31.99
CA ASP A 146 -0.66 -29.89 -33.31
C ASP A 146 -1.49 -29.17 -34.42
N ASN A 147 -0.92 -28.01 -34.79
CA ASN A 147 -0.44 -27.57 -36.11
C ASN A 147 -1.35 -26.91 -37.17
N GLY A 148 -0.82 -25.82 -37.74
CA GLY A 148 -1.01 -25.38 -39.14
C GLY A 148 -1.37 -23.90 -39.29
N SER A 149 -0.37 -23.00 -39.49
CA SER A 149 -0.09 -22.27 -40.75
C SER A 149 -1.27 -21.46 -41.32
N THR A 150 -1.16 -20.17 -41.63
CA THR A 150 -0.39 -19.65 -42.77
C THR A 150 -0.31 -18.11 -42.71
N SER A 151 0.83 -17.58 -43.14
CA SER A 151 1.14 -16.18 -43.43
C SER A 151 0.27 -15.59 -44.56
N THR A 152 0.11 -14.25 -44.61
CA THR A 152 0.39 -13.44 -45.81
C THR A 152 0.41 -11.95 -45.44
N SER A 153 1.50 -11.30 -45.84
CA SER A 153 1.81 -9.87 -45.78
C SER A 153 1.03 -9.03 -46.79
N VAL A 154 0.63 -7.80 -46.43
CA VAL A 154 0.72 -6.66 -47.36
C VAL A 154 0.78 -5.32 -46.61
N ALA A 155 1.49 -4.39 -47.25
CA ALA A 155 2.06 -3.17 -46.72
C ALA A 155 1.09 -1.97 -46.64
N ALA A 156 1.59 -0.94 -45.94
CA ALA A 156 1.39 0.49 -46.17
C ALA A 156 -0.02 1.09 -45.99
N ALA A 157 -0.17 1.94 -44.98
CA ALA A 157 -0.48 3.36 -45.19
C ALA A 157 -0.56 4.09 -43.84
N ALA A 158 0.23 5.15 -43.72
CA ALA A 158 -0.01 6.21 -42.75
C ALA A 158 -1.34 6.91 -43.03
N THR A 159 -1.75 7.75 -42.08
CA THR A 159 -2.83 8.75 -42.08
C THR A 159 -4.22 8.30 -41.61
N ASN A 160 -4.74 9.08 -40.65
CA ASN A 160 -6.13 9.25 -40.20
C ASN A 160 -6.58 8.45 -38.97
N ALA A 161 -6.06 8.86 -37.81
CA ALA A 161 -6.66 8.59 -36.49
C ALA A 161 -7.77 9.61 -36.20
N GLU A 162 -8.80 9.61 -37.04
CA GLU A 162 -10.10 10.21 -36.75
C GLU A 162 -11.11 9.29 -37.44
N THR A 163 -12.13 8.85 -36.70
CA THR A 163 -13.23 8.00 -37.17
C THR A 163 -12.97 6.49 -37.15
N VAL A 164 -13.08 5.86 -35.97
CA VAL A 164 -13.61 4.49 -35.88
C VAL A 164 -14.84 4.50 -34.98
N ALA A 165 -15.98 4.51 -35.66
CA ALA A 165 -17.24 3.89 -35.27
C ALA A 165 -17.74 4.18 -33.85
N LEU A 166 -18.48 5.29 -33.76
CA LEU A 166 -19.74 5.34 -33.03
C LEU A 166 -20.57 4.08 -33.34
N LYS A 167 -20.46 3.05 -32.50
CA LYS A 167 -21.57 2.14 -32.25
C LYS A 167 -22.59 2.93 -31.43
N SER A 168 -23.50 3.57 -32.14
CA SER A 168 -24.74 4.10 -31.60
C SER A 168 -25.50 2.96 -30.92
N GLY A 169 -25.49 2.98 -29.58
CA GLY A 169 -26.08 1.94 -28.76
C GLY A 169 -25.86 2.16 -27.27
N ASN A 170 -26.34 3.29 -26.75
CA ASN A 170 -26.74 3.44 -25.36
C ASN A 170 -25.65 3.32 -24.26
N LEU A 171 -24.59 4.14 -24.31
CA LEU A 171 -23.71 4.38 -23.14
C LEU A 171 -24.27 5.44 -22.17
N GLN A 172 -25.57 5.74 -22.22
CA GLN A 172 -26.21 6.66 -21.28
C GLN A 172 -26.68 6.00 -19.98
N ASN A 173 -26.56 4.68 -19.79
CA ASN A 173 -27.12 4.00 -18.62
C ASN A 173 -26.41 2.71 -18.20
N THR A 174 -25.09 2.62 -18.34
CA THR A 174 -24.31 1.58 -17.66
C THR A 174 -23.54 2.20 -16.50
N PRO A 175 -23.93 1.93 -15.24
CA PRO A 175 -23.21 2.47 -14.07
C PRO A 175 -21.80 1.91 -13.93
N PHE A 176 -21.42 0.91 -14.74
CA PHE A 176 -20.10 0.30 -14.74
C PHE A 176 -19.57 0.23 -16.17
N ILE A 177 -18.56 1.04 -16.46
CA ILE A 177 -17.70 0.91 -17.62
C ILE A 177 -16.60 -0.10 -17.25
N ASP A 178 -16.20 -0.97 -18.18
CA ASP A 178 -15.10 -1.91 -17.95
C ASP A 178 -13.80 -1.13 -17.68
N PRO A 179 -13.02 -1.45 -16.63
CA PRO A 179 -11.74 -0.81 -16.35
C PRO A 179 -10.77 -0.73 -17.55
N ALA A 180 -10.86 -1.66 -18.50
CA ALA A 180 -10.07 -1.61 -19.74
C ALA A 180 -10.41 -0.40 -20.64
N GLU A 181 -11.67 0.05 -20.62
CA GLU A 181 -12.19 1.14 -21.46
C GLU A 181 -11.85 2.53 -20.91
N TYR A 182 -11.52 2.66 -19.62
CA TYR A 182 -11.12 3.93 -18.99
C TYR A 182 -9.87 4.56 -19.63
N SER A 183 -8.97 3.72 -20.14
CA SER A 183 -7.76 4.18 -20.82
C SER A 183 -8.08 4.95 -22.11
N ILE A 184 -9.16 4.58 -22.79
CA ILE A 184 -9.58 5.06 -24.11
C ILE A 184 -10.43 6.34 -23.98
N LEU A 185 -11.17 6.50 -22.87
CA LEU A 185 -12.07 7.63 -22.65
C LEU A 185 -11.34 8.97 -22.45
N SER A 186 -12.00 10.05 -22.87
CA SER A 186 -11.53 11.41 -22.63
C SER A 186 -11.66 11.79 -21.15
N SER A 187 -10.82 12.71 -20.69
CA SER A 187 -10.78 13.14 -19.28
C SER A 187 -12.12 13.72 -18.80
N VAL A 188 -12.83 14.43 -19.67
CA VAL A 188 -14.14 15.03 -19.39
C VAL A 188 -15.23 13.95 -19.24
N LEU A 189 -15.22 12.93 -20.10
CA LEU A 189 -16.19 11.83 -19.99
C LEU A 189 -15.95 10.99 -18.72
N LEU A 190 -14.69 10.72 -18.38
CA LEU A 190 -14.33 10.05 -17.13
C LEU A 190 -14.77 10.85 -15.91
N HIS A 191 -14.60 12.17 -15.94
CA HIS A 191 -15.03 13.05 -14.85
C HIS A 191 -16.56 13.07 -14.69
N ASN A 192 -17.30 13.12 -15.79
CA ASN A 192 -18.76 13.05 -15.77
C ASN A 192 -19.25 11.68 -15.25
N HIS A 193 -18.56 10.59 -15.62
CA HIS A 193 -18.85 9.26 -15.10
C HIS A 193 -18.60 9.17 -13.58
N LEU A 194 -17.46 9.67 -13.10
CA LEU A 194 -17.17 9.76 -11.67
C LEU A 194 -18.24 10.57 -10.94
N LYS A 195 -18.72 11.68 -11.53
CA LYS A 195 -19.76 12.54 -10.94
C LYS A 195 -21.12 11.83 -10.80
N MET A 196 -21.43 10.84 -11.65
CA MET A 196 -22.66 10.05 -11.52
C MET A 196 -22.59 9.06 -10.34
N ILE A 197 -21.40 8.56 -10.00
CA ILE A 197 -21.20 7.54 -8.96
C ILE A 197 -20.91 8.21 -7.61
N ASP A 198 -19.94 9.13 -7.58
CA ASP A 198 -19.50 9.88 -6.39
C ASP A 198 -19.33 11.37 -6.75
N PRO A 199 -20.41 12.17 -6.62
CA PRO A 199 -20.36 13.60 -6.92
C PRO A 199 -19.44 14.38 -5.97
N GLU A 200 -19.23 13.91 -4.73
CA GLU A 200 -18.36 14.61 -3.77
C GLU A 200 -16.89 14.52 -4.18
N THR A 201 -16.41 13.32 -4.52
CA THR A 201 -15.03 13.12 -4.98
C THR A 201 -14.80 13.80 -6.32
N ALA A 202 -15.78 13.73 -7.24
CA ALA A 202 -15.71 14.44 -8.51
C ALA A 202 -15.49 15.96 -8.30
N ASN A 203 -16.28 16.60 -7.45
CA ASN A 203 -16.17 18.05 -7.23
C ASN A 203 -14.81 18.49 -6.66
N ARG A 204 -14.04 17.58 -6.03
CA ARG A 204 -12.69 17.86 -5.51
C ARG A 204 -11.57 17.69 -6.55
N ILE A 205 -11.84 17.00 -7.67
CA ILE A 205 -10.84 16.64 -8.67
C ILE A 205 -11.08 17.43 -9.95
N HIS A 206 -10.07 18.16 -10.42
CA HIS A 206 -10.16 18.89 -11.68
C HIS A 206 -10.38 17.94 -12.87
N PRO A 207 -11.29 18.25 -13.82
CA PRO A 207 -11.66 17.36 -14.94
C PRO A 207 -10.48 16.90 -15.82
N ASN A 208 -9.41 17.70 -15.91
CA ASN A 208 -8.21 17.32 -16.68
C ASN A 208 -7.25 16.39 -15.93
N ASN A 209 -7.48 16.08 -14.65
CA ASN A 209 -6.60 15.20 -13.88
C ASN A 209 -6.98 13.72 -14.08
N LYS A 210 -6.80 13.21 -15.30
CA LYS A 210 -7.16 11.84 -15.68
C LYS A 210 -6.61 10.79 -14.71
N ARG A 211 -5.36 10.94 -14.24
CA ARG A 211 -4.76 10.01 -13.27
C ARG A 211 -5.52 9.95 -11.94
N LYS A 212 -5.95 11.09 -11.40
CA LYS A 212 -6.72 11.12 -10.14
C LYS A 212 -8.16 10.67 -10.32
N ILE A 213 -8.76 10.91 -11.49
CA ILE A 213 -10.13 10.48 -11.80
C ILE A 213 -10.18 8.95 -11.96
N MET A 214 -9.14 8.34 -12.54
CA MET A 214 -9.05 6.89 -12.71
C MET A 214 -8.72 6.13 -11.42
N ARG A 215 -8.17 6.78 -10.40
CA ARG A 215 -7.75 6.17 -9.14
C ARG A 215 -8.85 6.28 -8.09
#